data_AF-A0A2E0S9E7-F1
#
_entry.id   AF-A0A2E0S9E7-F1
#
_cell.length_a   1.000
_cell.length_b   1.000
_cell.length_c   1.000
_cell.angle_alpha   90.00
_cell.angle_beta   90.00
_cell.angle_gamma   90.00
#
_symmetry.space_group_name_H-M   'P 1'
#
loop_
_entity.id
_entity.type
_entity.pdbx_description
1 polymer ?
#
loop_
_entity_poly.entity_id
_entity_poly.type
_entity_poly.pdbx_seq_one_letter_code
_entity_poly.pdbx_strand_id
1 'polypeptide(L)'
;MQHVYGVSTIKDLLNFDPMDSTQLHVAGYFKPGDGGGGLFFWEPDSSFDPDNGWVFRSHVRPRGRWRRVQSSDHDVRFFGAFPSSGDVSKQFQQALYSCKKGGRLYIPSGHYSISRPLDVYQGTSVIGDGLLSEIHYGGPTGTACWNAAQRSPATSVSFRGLNTLVHNEGTYAFRLTGMSYSRFDSLFVHLRASNTSAYYGPSNGESPYYNVFTNCHASGPGGESNGCVGFDWAAHDDGDLAPNANQVFGGHINSVDIAVRCQGTGNIFHGQVFEMVNVGYEFDLPAKRYTAVHQGISNDVFGLYSEYAKIVFHQKHPTCYFVAQTSMVTGHKKMLEAKSKDNCVLLSSHSGQLPMNRSFFQKAVEFNPLTFE
;
A
#
# COMPACT_ATOMS: atom_id res chain seq x y z
N MET A 1 25.99 -20.42 -38.49
CA MET A 1 24.79 -20.23 -37.66
C MET A 1 25.11 -20.76 -36.28
N GLN A 2 25.16 -19.90 -35.26
CA GLN A 2 25.22 -20.36 -33.88
C GLN A 2 23.84 -20.95 -33.54
N HIS A 3 23.76 -22.27 -33.40
CA HIS A 3 22.54 -22.91 -32.93
C HIS A 3 22.37 -22.58 -31.45
N VAL A 4 21.32 -21.85 -31.08
CA VAL A 4 20.96 -21.67 -29.68
C VAL A 4 20.34 -22.98 -29.22
N TYR A 5 21.01 -23.66 -28.29
CA TYR A 5 20.48 -24.86 -27.67
C TYR A 5 19.28 -24.50 -26.78
N GLY A 6 18.19 -25.26 -26.91
CA GLY A 6 16.94 -25.03 -26.20
C GLY A 6 16.66 -26.14 -25.19
N VAL A 7 16.24 -25.76 -23.98
CA VAL A 7 15.71 -26.68 -22.97
C VAL A 7 14.32 -26.23 -22.51
N SER A 8 13.51 -27.16 -22.01
CA SER A 8 12.09 -26.89 -21.73
C SER A 8 11.88 -26.10 -20.44
N THR A 9 12.62 -26.44 -19.38
CA THR A 9 12.38 -25.90 -18.03
C THR A 9 13.68 -25.52 -17.32
N ILE A 10 13.57 -24.77 -16.21
CA ILE A 10 14.72 -24.51 -15.33
C ILE A 10 15.28 -25.82 -14.77
N LYS A 11 14.43 -26.82 -14.47
CA LYS A 11 14.90 -28.13 -14.04
C LYS A 11 15.84 -28.76 -15.07
N ASP A 12 15.55 -28.61 -16.36
CA ASP A 12 16.40 -29.13 -17.44
C ASP A 12 17.70 -28.32 -17.54
N LEU A 13 17.63 -27.00 -17.38
CA LEU A 13 18.83 -26.13 -17.29
C LEU A 13 19.77 -26.59 -16.17
N LEU A 14 19.26 -26.91 -14.98
CA LEU A 14 20.10 -27.33 -13.85
C LEU A 14 20.81 -28.66 -14.12
N ASN A 15 20.24 -29.52 -14.97
CA ASN A 15 20.80 -30.83 -15.32
C ASN A 15 21.60 -30.81 -16.65
N PHE A 16 21.69 -29.68 -17.34
CA PHE A 16 22.48 -29.53 -18.56
C PHE A 16 23.97 -29.34 -18.23
N ASP A 17 24.87 -30.06 -18.92
CA ASP A 17 26.32 -29.82 -18.79
C ASP A 17 26.69 -28.56 -19.59
N PRO A 18 27.11 -27.46 -18.93
CA PRO A 18 27.50 -26.24 -19.63
C PRO A 18 28.67 -26.39 -20.62
N MET A 19 29.36 -27.53 -20.63
CA MET A 19 30.38 -27.82 -21.65
C MET A 19 29.77 -28.20 -23.01
N ASP A 20 28.52 -28.68 -23.05
CA ASP A 20 27.83 -28.99 -24.30
C ASP A 20 27.37 -27.70 -25.01
N SER A 21 27.02 -26.67 -24.23
CA SER A 21 26.78 -25.31 -24.69
C SER A 21 26.85 -24.34 -23.52
N THR A 22 27.54 -23.20 -23.70
CA THR A 22 27.60 -22.15 -22.68
C THR A 22 26.46 -21.13 -22.79
N GLN A 23 25.57 -21.28 -23.77
CA GLN A 23 24.39 -20.43 -23.96
C GLN A 23 23.15 -21.28 -24.26
N LEU A 24 22.04 -20.95 -23.59
CA LEU A 24 20.80 -21.70 -23.68
C LEU A 24 19.59 -20.79 -23.71
N HIS A 25 18.56 -21.21 -24.45
CA HIS A 25 17.21 -20.70 -24.28
C HIS A 25 16.37 -21.69 -23.46
N VAL A 26 15.74 -21.21 -22.40
CA VAL A 26 14.85 -22.00 -21.55
C VAL A 26 13.41 -21.57 -21.84
N ALA A 27 12.53 -22.52 -22.22
CA ALA A 27 11.16 -22.18 -22.64
C ALA A 27 10.23 -21.73 -21.49
N GLY A 28 10.52 -22.10 -20.24
CA GLY A 28 9.73 -21.72 -19.06
C GLY A 28 10.40 -22.08 -17.74
N TYR A 29 9.84 -21.67 -16.60
CA TYR A 29 10.39 -22.02 -15.29
C TYR A 29 10.04 -23.47 -14.91
N PHE A 30 8.75 -23.78 -14.82
CA PHE A 30 8.22 -25.11 -14.51
C PHE A 30 7.68 -25.82 -15.74
N LYS A 31 7.15 -25.08 -16.72
CA LYS A 31 6.63 -25.63 -17.98
C LYS A 31 6.90 -24.67 -19.14
N PRO A 32 7.12 -25.17 -20.37
CA PRO A 32 7.28 -24.32 -21.54
C PRO A 32 6.16 -23.27 -21.65
N GLY A 33 6.52 -22.02 -21.90
CA GLY A 33 5.58 -20.93 -22.13
C GLY A 33 4.95 -20.31 -20.87
N ASP A 34 5.38 -20.68 -19.66
CA ASP A 34 4.87 -20.05 -18.43
C ASP A 34 5.37 -18.61 -18.21
N GLY A 35 6.36 -18.16 -18.99
CA GLY A 35 6.94 -16.83 -18.92
C GLY A 35 8.09 -16.68 -17.93
N GLY A 36 8.44 -17.74 -17.19
CA GLY A 36 9.60 -17.77 -16.31
C GLY A 36 10.90 -18.26 -16.99
N GLY A 37 10.84 -18.59 -18.27
CA GLY A 37 11.97 -18.95 -19.13
C GLY A 37 12.79 -17.73 -19.58
N GLY A 38 13.72 -17.92 -20.51
CA GLY A 38 14.56 -16.83 -21.05
C GLY A 38 15.90 -17.31 -21.58
N LEU A 39 16.79 -16.36 -21.88
CA LEU A 39 18.17 -16.66 -22.28
C LEU A 39 19.09 -16.75 -21.08
N PHE A 40 20.00 -17.73 -21.12
CA PHE A 40 20.96 -18.03 -20.07
C PHE A 40 22.35 -18.21 -20.65
N PHE A 41 23.37 -17.83 -19.89
CA PHE A 41 24.75 -18.15 -20.19
C PHE A 41 25.46 -18.74 -18.98
N TRP A 42 26.44 -19.59 -19.23
CA TRP A 42 27.28 -20.19 -18.19
C TRP A 42 28.45 -19.28 -17.85
N GLU A 43 28.63 -19.02 -16.56
CA GLU A 43 29.75 -18.25 -16.00
C GLU A 43 30.61 -19.19 -15.13
N PRO A 44 31.74 -19.72 -15.66
CA PRO A 44 32.48 -20.83 -15.04
C PRO A 44 33.16 -20.48 -13.71
N ASP A 45 33.54 -19.22 -13.51
CA ASP A 45 34.19 -18.75 -12.28
C ASP A 45 33.23 -18.06 -11.30
N SER A 46 31.94 -18.07 -11.61
CA SER A 46 30.92 -17.48 -10.75
C SER A 46 30.79 -18.24 -9.42
N SER A 47 30.94 -17.51 -8.33
CA SER A 47 30.72 -17.99 -6.97
C SER A 47 29.45 -17.42 -6.33
N PHE A 48 28.64 -16.65 -7.08
CA PHE A 48 27.42 -16.05 -6.54
C PHE A 48 26.48 -17.12 -5.94
N ASP A 49 25.78 -16.78 -4.87
CA ASP A 49 24.76 -17.66 -4.33
C ASP A 49 23.58 -17.76 -5.30
N PRO A 50 23.00 -18.96 -5.48
CA PRO A 50 21.83 -19.09 -6.33
C PRO A 50 20.63 -18.40 -5.67
N ASP A 51 20.01 -17.48 -6.40
CA ASP A 51 18.75 -16.82 -6.01
C ASP A 51 17.52 -17.50 -6.63
N ASN A 52 17.75 -18.50 -7.50
CA ASN A 52 16.75 -19.20 -8.29
C ASN A 52 15.89 -18.27 -9.18
N GLY A 53 16.45 -17.13 -9.58
CA GLY A 53 15.83 -16.18 -10.50
C GLY A 53 16.78 -15.65 -11.56
N TRP A 54 17.91 -15.09 -11.14
CA TRP A 54 18.99 -14.61 -12.02
C TRP A 54 20.21 -15.52 -12.02
N VAL A 55 20.45 -16.21 -10.91
CA VAL A 55 21.61 -17.05 -10.66
C VAL A 55 21.14 -18.44 -10.28
N PHE A 56 21.55 -19.43 -11.07
CA PHE A 56 21.22 -20.82 -10.86
C PHE A 56 22.48 -21.68 -10.76
N ARG A 57 22.49 -22.62 -9.82
CA ARG A 57 23.59 -23.57 -9.65
C ARG A 57 23.29 -24.83 -10.46
N SER A 58 24.21 -25.24 -11.33
CA SER A 58 24.11 -26.53 -12.03
C SER A 58 24.24 -27.70 -11.04
N HIS A 59 23.46 -28.76 -11.27
CA HIS A 59 23.59 -30.04 -10.58
C HIS A 59 24.73 -30.89 -11.13
N VAL A 60 25.17 -30.62 -12.37
CA VAL A 60 26.26 -31.35 -13.04
C VAL A 60 27.61 -30.72 -12.73
N ARG A 61 27.67 -29.37 -12.65
CA ARG A 61 28.90 -28.63 -12.30
C ARG A 61 28.66 -27.68 -11.12
N PRO A 62 29.13 -28.03 -9.90
CA PRO A 62 28.90 -27.20 -8.71
C PRO A 62 29.71 -25.88 -8.70
N ARG A 63 30.84 -25.84 -9.42
CA ARG A 63 31.62 -24.61 -9.66
C ARG A 63 31.09 -23.91 -10.92
N GLY A 64 30.85 -22.60 -10.82
CA GLY A 64 30.23 -21.78 -11.86
C GLY A 64 28.71 -21.64 -11.69
N ARG A 65 28.08 -20.75 -12.46
CA ARG A 65 26.64 -20.47 -12.40
C ARG A 65 26.04 -20.29 -13.79
N TRP A 66 24.80 -20.74 -13.93
CA TRP A 66 23.92 -20.26 -14.99
C TRP A 66 23.41 -18.88 -14.61
N ARG A 67 23.60 -17.92 -15.51
CA ARG A 67 23.18 -16.53 -15.37
C ARG A 67 22.09 -16.24 -16.38
N ARG A 68 20.93 -15.78 -15.92
CA ARG A 68 19.89 -15.24 -16.82
C ARG A 68 20.40 -13.93 -17.43
N VAL A 69 20.21 -13.76 -18.73
CA VAL A 69 20.52 -12.49 -19.42
C VAL A 69 19.57 -11.41 -18.90
N GLN A 70 20.11 -10.26 -18.49
CA GLN A 70 19.35 -9.20 -17.83
C GLN A 70 18.26 -8.60 -18.74
N SER A 71 17.08 -8.38 -18.15
CA SER A 71 16.00 -7.55 -18.69
C SER A 71 15.82 -6.30 -17.82
N SER A 72 15.09 -5.30 -18.31
CA SER A 72 14.84 -4.05 -17.56
C SER A 72 13.96 -4.26 -16.32
N ASP A 73 13.03 -5.22 -16.38
CA ASP A 73 12.11 -5.56 -15.30
C ASP A 73 12.43 -6.94 -14.71
N HIS A 74 12.25 -7.07 -13.40
CA HIS A 74 12.34 -8.31 -12.64
C HIS A 74 10.95 -8.93 -12.56
N ASP A 75 10.69 -9.95 -13.37
CA ASP A 75 9.40 -10.65 -13.35
C ASP A 75 9.37 -11.68 -12.20
N VAL A 76 8.33 -11.69 -11.36
CA VAL A 76 8.20 -12.66 -10.26
C VAL A 76 8.23 -14.12 -10.74
N ARG A 77 7.83 -14.39 -11.99
CA ARG A 77 7.88 -15.73 -12.58
C ARG A 77 9.30 -16.23 -12.79
N PHE A 78 10.28 -15.33 -12.90
CA PHE A 78 11.68 -15.71 -12.98
C PHE A 78 12.14 -16.42 -11.72
N PHE A 79 11.51 -16.15 -10.57
CA PHE A 79 11.82 -16.72 -9.26
C PHE A 79 10.89 -17.90 -8.89
N GLY A 80 10.12 -18.40 -9.85
CA GLY A 80 9.18 -19.49 -9.63
C GLY A 80 7.86 -19.09 -8.96
N ALA A 81 7.53 -17.79 -8.93
CA ALA A 81 6.25 -17.33 -8.39
C ALA A 81 5.16 -17.33 -9.48
N PHE A 82 4.21 -18.26 -9.38
CA PHE A 82 3.11 -18.42 -10.33
C PHE A 82 1.77 -18.35 -9.62
N PRO A 83 0.71 -17.86 -10.30
CA PRO A 83 -0.61 -17.84 -9.71
C PRO A 83 -1.12 -19.26 -9.45
N SER A 84 -1.95 -19.40 -8.42
CA SER A 84 -2.58 -20.66 -8.01
C SER A 84 -1.60 -21.82 -7.72
N SER A 85 -0.33 -21.51 -7.40
CA SER A 85 0.72 -22.51 -7.10
C SER A 85 0.94 -22.77 -5.60
N GLY A 86 -0.01 -22.35 -4.77
CA GLY A 86 0.13 -22.35 -3.31
C GLY A 86 0.77 -21.06 -2.78
N ASP A 87 1.34 -21.11 -1.59
CA ASP A 87 2.02 -19.97 -0.97
C ASP A 87 3.35 -19.67 -1.68
N VAL A 88 3.45 -18.48 -2.27
CA VAL A 88 4.61 -18.01 -3.05
C VAL A 88 5.41 -16.93 -2.32
N SER A 89 5.19 -16.74 -1.01
CA SER A 89 5.86 -15.70 -0.23
C SER A 89 7.38 -15.71 -0.36
N LYS A 90 7.99 -16.91 -0.39
CA LYS A 90 9.46 -17.05 -0.50
C LYS A 90 9.95 -16.56 -1.85
N GLN A 91 9.26 -16.92 -2.93
CA GLN A 91 9.60 -16.57 -4.30
C GLN A 91 9.44 -15.06 -4.51
N PHE A 92 8.35 -14.47 -4.00
CA PHE A 92 8.17 -13.01 -4.00
C PHE A 92 9.29 -12.30 -3.26
N GLN A 93 9.67 -12.78 -2.07
CA GLN A 93 10.74 -12.17 -1.31
C GLN A 93 12.11 -12.28 -2.01
N GLN A 94 12.40 -13.39 -2.68
CA GLN A 94 13.61 -13.53 -3.51
C GLN A 94 13.61 -12.54 -4.69
N ALA A 95 12.45 -12.36 -5.32
CA ALA A 95 12.30 -11.38 -6.38
C ALA A 95 12.54 -9.95 -5.86
N LEU A 96 12.03 -9.61 -4.67
CA LEU A 96 12.29 -8.33 -4.01
C LEU A 96 13.77 -8.15 -3.60
N TYR A 97 14.45 -9.21 -3.16
CA TYR A 97 15.89 -9.15 -2.88
C TYR A 97 16.71 -8.78 -4.12
N SER A 98 16.28 -9.21 -5.31
CA SER A 98 16.95 -8.82 -6.56
C SER A 98 16.80 -7.33 -6.88
N CYS A 99 15.85 -6.63 -6.25
CA CYS A 99 15.64 -5.18 -6.35
C CYS A 99 16.29 -4.39 -5.19
N LYS A 100 17.15 -5.01 -4.38
CA LYS A 100 17.74 -4.36 -3.18
C LYS A 100 18.57 -3.09 -3.48
N LYS A 101 19.02 -2.92 -4.72
CA LYS A 101 19.74 -1.72 -5.20
C LYS A 101 18.80 -0.75 -5.96
N GLY A 102 17.49 -0.88 -5.76
CA GLY A 102 16.47 -0.32 -6.63
C GLY A 102 16.15 -1.22 -7.81
N GLY A 103 15.08 -0.90 -8.54
CA GLY A 103 14.64 -1.66 -9.72
C GLY A 103 13.12 -1.77 -9.80
N ARG A 104 12.65 -2.49 -10.81
CA ARG A 104 11.23 -2.72 -11.06
C ARG A 104 10.91 -4.20 -10.89
N LEU A 105 10.03 -4.53 -9.94
CA LEU A 105 9.41 -5.83 -9.82
C LEU A 105 8.07 -5.83 -10.56
N TYR A 106 7.92 -6.73 -11.53
CA TYR A 106 6.69 -6.92 -12.27
C TYR A 106 5.93 -8.17 -11.77
N ILE A 107 4.65 -7.98 -11.47
CA ILE A 107 3.72 -9.01 -11.01
C ILE A 107 2.59 -9.12 -12.04
N PRO A 108 2.62 -10.12 -12.93
CA PRO A 108 1.59 -10.27 -13.94
C PRO A 108 0.24 -10.64 -13.31
N SER A 109 -0.81 -10.56 -14.10
CA SER A 109 -2.16 -10.97 -13.72
C SER A 109 -2.19 -12.41 -13.19
N GLY A 110 -2.89 -12.63 -12.09
CA GLY A 110 -3.13 -13.91 -11.48
C GLY A 110 -3.34 -13.84 -9.97
N HIS A 111 -3.74 -14.97 -9.38
CA HIS A 111 -4.00 -15.13 -7.95
C HIS A 111 -2.77 -15.66 -7.20
N TYR A 112 -2.11 -14.81 -6.42
CA TYR A 112 -0.91 -15.15 -5.64
C TYR A 112 -1.21 -15.21 -4.14
N SER A 113 -1.01 -16.37 -3.52
CA SER A 113 -1.17 -16.53 -2.08
C SER A 113 0.12 -16.15 -1.34
N ILE A 114 0.01 -15.26 -0.37
CA ILE A 114 1.13 -14.76 0.45
C ILE A 114 0.78 -14.97 1.93
N SER A 115 1.54 -15.81 2.62
CA SER A 115 1.38 -16.09 4.05
C SER A 115 2.37 -15.32 4.94
N ARG A 116 3.33 -14.61 4.35
CA ARG A 116 4.37 -13.88 5.10
C ARG A 116 4.50 -12.43 4.63
N PRO A 117 4.83 -11.51 5.53
CA PRO A 117 5.18 -10.14 5.16
C PRO A 117 6.25 -10.11 4.06
N LEU A 118 6.08 -9.18 3.12
CA LEU A 118 7.02 -8.89 2.05
C LEU A 118 7.73 -7.58 2.34
N ASP A 119 9.06 -7.62 2.27
CA ASP A 119 9.95 -6.50 2.53
C ASP A 119 10.42 -5.88 1.22
N VAL A 120 10.04 -4.63 1.00
CA VAL A 120 10.33 -3.84 -0.20
C VAL A 120 11.47 -2.86 0.08
N TYR A 121 12.50 -2.89 -0.75
CA TYR A 121 13.74 -2.13 -0.55
C TYR A 121 13.68 -0.74 -1.18
N GLN A 122 14.52 0.17 -0.65
CA GLN A 122 14.74 1.50 -1.20
C GLN A 122 14.85 1.52 -2.73
N GLY A 123 14.10 2.41 -3.38
CA GLY A 123 14.12 2.60 -4.83
C GLY A 123 13.43 1.49 -5.62
N THR A 124 12.72 0.57 -4.97
CA THR A 124 11.97 -0.50 -5.65
C THR A 124 10.61 0.00 -6.11
N SER A 125 10.28 -0.27 -7.37
CA SER A 125 8.96 -0.11 -7.95
C SER A 125 8.28 -1.45 -8.14
N VAL A 126 7.17 -1.70 -7.45
CA VAL A 126 6.34 -2.90 -7.60
C VAL A 126 5.15 -2.57 -8.50
N ILE A 127 5.03 -3.28 -9.61
CA ILE A 127 4.06 -2.98 -10.68
C ILE A 127 3.27 -4.25 -11.01
N GLY A 128 1.95 -4.14 -11.07
CA GLY A 128 1.09 -5.18 -11.64
C GLY A 128 0.18 -4.69 -12.76
N ASP A 129 -0.69 -5.59 -13.22
CA ASP A 129 -1.64 -5.40 -14.31
C ASP A 129 -3.00 -4.84 -13.83
N GLY A 130 -3.03 -4.19 -12.66
CA GLY A 130 -4.24 -3.62 -12.07
C GLY A 130 -5.02 -4.63 -11.23
N LEU A 131 -6.34 -4.66 -11.42
CA LEU A 131 -7.26 -5.49 -10.63
C LEU A 131 -6.97 -7.00 -10.74
N LEU A 132 -6.33 -7.43 -11.83
CA LEU A 132 -6.05 -8.84 -12.10
C LEU A 132 -4.76 -9.34 -11.45
N SER A 133 -3.88 -8.46 -10.94
CA SER A 133 -2.70 -8.86 -10.15
C SER A 133 -3.11 -9.00 -8.69
N GLU A 134 -3.72 -10.13 -8.35
CA GLU A 134 -4.35 -10.41 -7.07
C GLU A 134 -3.35 -10.97 -6.05
N ILE A 135 -3.18 -10.28 -4.92
CA ILE A 135 -2.27 -10.61 -3.83
C ILE A 135 -3.10 -10.98 -2.62
N HIS A 136 -3.23 -12.27 -2.35
CA HIS A 136 -4.04 -12.82 -1.27
C HIS A 136 -3.19 -12.99 -0.01
N TYR A 137 -3.26 -12.01 0.87
CA TYR A 137 -2.51 -11.98 2.11
C TYR A 137 -3.25 -12.68 3.25
N GLY A 138 -2.65 -13.76 3.76
CA GLY A 138 -3.13 -14.54 4.91
C GLY A 138 -2.05 -14.66 6.00
N GLY A 139 -1.29 -13.60 6.24
CA GLY A 139 -0.20 -13.61 7.24
C GLY A 139 -0.67 -13.45 8.69
N PRO A 140 0.26 -13.48 9.67
CA PRO A 140 -0.07 -13.41 11.10
C PRO A 140 -0.70 -12.07 11.52
N THR A 141 -1.54 -12.08 12.55
CA THR A 141 -2.08 -10.85 13.17
C THR A 141 -0.96 -9.86 13.53
N GLY A 142 -1.23 -8.57 13.35
CA GLY A 142 -0.27 -7.49 13.62
C GLY A 142 0.76 -7.29 12.51
N THR A 143 0.59 -7.90 11.34
CA THR A 143 1.52 -7.78 10.21
C THR A 143 0.84 -7.26 8.95
N ALA A 144 1.63 -6.82 7.97
CA ALA A 144 1.14 -6.35 6.68
C ALA A 144 1.72 -7.16 5.53
N CYS A 145 1.01 -7.20 4.39
CA CYS A 145 1.52 -7.77 3.16
C CYS A 145 2.77 -7.03 2.69
N TRP A 146 2.69 -5.71 2.54
CA TRP A 146 3.76 -4.87 2.02
C TRP A 146 4.38 -4.02 3.13
N ASN A 147 5.69 -4.12 3.30
CA ASN A 147 6.46 -3.43 4.33
C ASN A 147 7.72 -2.82 3.71
N ALA A 148 8.24 -1.74 4.32
CA ALA A 148 9.58 -1.29 3.99
C ALA A 148 10.61 -2.24 4.63
N ALA A 149 11.56 -2.71 3.83
CA ALA A 149 12.66 -3.56 4.31
C ALA A 149 13.58 -2.84 5.30
N GLN A 150 13.61 -1.51 5.23
CA GLN A 150 14.46 -0.63 6.03
C GLN A 150 13.61 0.51 6.57
N ARG A 151 13.91 0.94 7.80
CA ARG A 151 13.17 2.01 8.48
C ARG A 151 13.99 3.29 8.65
N SER A 152 15.29 3.24 8.37
CA SER A 152 16.21 4.37 8.44
C SER A 152 17.38 4.24 7.45
N PRO A 153 17.73 5.30 6.69
CA PRO A 153 16.95 6.53 6.51
C PRO A 153 15.64 6.25 5.73
N ALA A 154 14.75 7.24 5.67
CA ALA A 154 13.48 7.21 4.93
C ALA A 154 13.51 6.36 3.64
N THR A 155 12.59 5.41 3.52
CA THR A 155 12.49 4.49 2.38
C THR A 155 11.51 5.01 1.34
N SER A 156 11.98 5.35 0.14
CA SER A 156 11.15 5.71 -1.02
C SER A 156 10.95 4.47 -1.91
N VAL A 157 9.69 4.06 -2.04
CA VAL A 157 9.24 2.94 -2.87
C VAL A 157 8.04 3.37 -3.71
N SER A 158 7.71 2.61 -4.76
CA SER A 158 6.48 2.85 -5.50
C SER A 158 5.68 1.57 -5.72
N PHE A 159 4.36 1.64 -5.54
CA PHE A 159 3.43 0.55 -5.85
C PHE A 159 2.44 1.02 -6.90
N ARG A 160 2.20 0.20 -7.93
CA ARG A 160 1.23 0.52 -8.98
C ARG A 160 0.46 -0.68 -9.48
N GLY A 161 -0.86 -0.52 -9.64
CA GLY A 161 -1.68 -1.50 -10.35
C GLY A 161 -1.71 -2.87 -9.66
N LEU A 162 -1.95 -2.89 -8.36
CA LEU A 162 -2.05 -4.13 -7.58
C LEU A 162 -3.44 -4.25 -6.95
N ASN A 163 -3.90 -5.47 -6.79
CA ASN A 163 -5.11 -5.81 -6.06
C ASN A 163 -4.77 -6.65 -4.83
N THR A 164 -4.72 -6.06 -3.64
CA THR A 164 -4.34 -6.77 -2.40
C THR A 164 -5.60 -7.14 -1.60
N LEU A 165 -5.79 -8.43 -1.36
CA LEU A 165 -6.87 -8.96 -0.54
C LEU A 165 -6.32 -9.43 0.82
N VAL A 166 -6.88 -8.89 1.91
CA VAL A 166 -6.42 -9.13 3.28
C VAL A 166 -7.41 -10.06 3.98
N HIS A 167 -6.99 -11.28 4.32
CA HIS A 167 -7.91 -12.35 4.76
C HIS A 167 -7.91 -12.63 6.26
N ASN A 168 -6.93 -12.13 7.01
CA ASN A 168 -6.81 -12.41 8.44
C ASN A 168 -7.10 -11.18 9.30
N GLU A 169 -7.80 -11.38 10.41
CA GLU A 169 -8.09 -10.32 11.38
C GLU A 169 -6.82 -9.67 11.94
N GLY A 170 -6.85 -8.35 12.11
CA GLY A 170 -5.73 -7.60 12.66
C GLY A 170 -4.52 -7.49 11.72
N THR A 171 -4.71 -7.70 10.42
CA THR A 171 -3.65 -7.57 9.40
C THR A 171 -3.89 -6.40 8.45
N TYR A 172 -2.86 -6.04 7.70
CA TYR A 172 -2.87 -4.86 6.84
C TYR A 172 -2.43 -5.17 5.41
N ALA A 173 -2.91 -4.41 4.42
CA ALA A 173 -2.35 -4.50 3.07
C ALA A 173 -0.96 -3.84 3.02
N PHE A 174 -0.88 -2.59 3.44
CA PHE A 174 0.37 -1.81 3.47
C PHE A 174 0.66 -1.34 4.89
N ARG A 175 1.87 -1.64 5.38
CA ARG A 175 2.46 -0.97 6.55
C ARG A 175 3.45 0.08 6.07
N LEU A 176 3.12 1.33 6.35
CA LEU A 176 3.82 2.50 5.88
C LEU A 176 5.01 2.91 6.78
N THR A 177 5.28 2.18 7.86
CA THR A 177 6.46 2.43 8.72
C THR A 177 7.74 2.45 7.89
N GLY A 178 8.53 3.51 8.02
CA GLY A 178 9.75 3.71 7.23
C GLY A 178 9.52 4.17 5.80
N MET A 179 8.29 4.13 5.26
CA MET A 179 7.98 4.57 3.90
C MET A 179 7.78 6.09 3.86
N SER A 180 8.72 6.82 3.26
CA SER A 180 8.59 8.26 3.02
C SER A 180 8.98 8.61 1.59
N TYR A 181 8.41 9.69 1.04
CA TYR A 181 8.56 10.03 -0.38
C TYR A 181 8.16 8.90 -1.33
N SER A 182 7.26 8.03 -0.90
CA SER A 182 6.77 6.87 -1.65
C SER A 182 5.54 7.22 -2.48
N ARG A 183 5.29 6.43 -3.53
CA ARG A 183 4.18 6.61 -4.47
C ARG A 183 3.28 5.39 -4.51
N PHE A 184 1.98 5.61 -4.45
CA PHE A 184 0.96 4.56 -4.47
C PHE A 184 -0.05 4.93 -5.54
N ASP A 185 -0.11 4.18 -6.63
CA ASP A 185 -0.89 4.59 -7.80
C ASP A 185 -1.82 3.47 -8.29
N SER A 186 -3.12 3.73 -8.36
CA SER A 186 -4.13 2.77 -8.88
C SER A 186 -4.09 1.43 -8.13
N LEU A 187 -4.16 1.50 -6.80
CA LEU A 187 -4.13 0.32 -5.92
C LEU A 187 -5.53 -0.01 -5.44
N PHE A 188 -5.84 -1.30 -5.41
CA PHE A 188 -7.11 -1.81 -4.89
C PHE A 188 -6.82 -2.66 -3.66
N VAL A 189 -7.49 -2.36 -2.56
CA VAL A 189 -7.40 -3.16 -1.34
C VAL A 189 -8.77 -3.68 -0.96
N HIS A 190 -8.87 -4.99 -0.75
CA HIS A 190 -10.06 -5.61 -0.20
C HIS A 190 -9.77 -6.20 1.18
N LEU A 191 -10.43 -5.65 2.17
CA LEU A 191 -10.39 -6.08 3.55
C LEU A 191 -11.47 -7.17 3.73
N ARG A 192 -11.04 -8.43 3.79
CA ARG A 192 -11.94 -9.61 3.87
C ARG A 192 -12.16 -10.10 5.29
N ALA A 193 -11.49 -9.49 6.27
CA ALA A 193 -11.64 -9.78 7.69
C ALA A 193 -11.79 -8.50 8.50
N SER A 194 -12.44 -8.61 9.65
CA SER A 194 -12.61 -7.51 10.61
C SER A 194 -11.27 -6.99 11.15
N ASN A 195 -11.27 -5.79 11.72
CA ASN A 195 -10.10 -5.17 12.35
C ASN A 195 -8.86 -5.15 11.44
N THR A 196 -9.05 -4.92 10.13
CA THR A 196 -7.96 -4.82 9.15
C THR A 196 -7.87 -3.41 8.59
N SER A 197 -6.69 -3.03 8.10
CA SER A 197 -6.49 -1.70 7.50
C SER A 197 -5.82 -1.77 6.13
N ALA A 198 -6.23 -0.92 5.19
CA ALA A 198 -5.62 -0.92 3.87
C ALA A 198 -4.24 -0.23 3.89
N TYR A 199 -4.17 1.00 4.40
CA TYR A 199 -2.95 1.79 4.46
C TYR A 199 -2.64 2.18 5.90
N TYR A 200 -1.88 1.34 6.60
CA TYR A 200 -1.58 1.47 8.02
C TYR A 200 -0.26 2.23 8.25
N GLY A 201 -0.31 3.38 8.90
CA GLY A 201 0.86 4.17 9.29
C GLY A 201 0.92 4.40 10.80
N PRO A 202 1.76 3.66 11.55
CA PRO A 202 1.84 3.78 13.00
C PRO A 202 2.62 5.03 13.44
N SER A 203 2.60 5.26 14.75
CA SER A 203 3.08 6.47 15.40
C SER A 203 4.40 6.31 16.14
N ASN A 204 5.26 5.41 15.66
CA ASN A 204 6.47 4.98 16.35
C ASN A 204 7.73 5.84 16.06
N GLY A 205 7.58 7.07 15.55
CA GLY A 205 8.68 7.95 15.16
C GLY A 205 9.39 7.58 13.86
N GLU A 206 9.01 6.48 13.22
CA GLU A 206 9.36 6.10 11.86
C GLU A 206 8.14 6.26 10.93
N SER A 207 7.22 7.14 11.31
CA SER A 207 5.95 7.36 10.61
C SER A 207 6.17 7.80 9.16
N PRO A 208 5.27 7.46 8.25
CA PRO A 208 5.36 7.88 6.85
C PRO A 208 5.22 9.40 6.66
N TYR A 209 6.17 9.97 5.92
CA TYR A 209 6.15 11.38 5.53
C TYR A 209 6.18 11.57 4.00
N TYR A 210 5.45 12.56 3.50
CA TYR A 210 5.56 13.01 2.10
C TYR A 210 5.18 11.95 1.05
N ASN A 211 4.31 11.00 1.40
CA ASN A 211 3.82 10.03 0.43
C ASN A 211 2.69 10.60 -0.41
N VAL A 212 2.54 10.08 -1.64
CA VAL A 212 1.43 10.44 -2.52
C VAL A 212 0.67 9.18 -2.93
N PHE A 213 -0.65 9.22 -2.74
CA PHE A 213 -1.60 8.19 -3.11
C PHE A 213 -2.49 8.73 -4.22
N THR A 214 -2.55 8.05 -5.37
CA THR A 214 -3.37 8.44 -6.52
C THR A 214 -4.29 7.29 -6.88
N ASN A 215 -5.61 7.48 -6.84
CA ASN A 215 -6.61 6.45 -7.11
C ASN A 215 -6.37 5.17 -6.29
N CYS A 216 -6.20 5.34 -4.98
CA CYS A 216 -6.04 4.23 -4.04
C CYS A 216 -7.37 3.90 -3.38
N HIS A 217 -7.82 2.65 -3.52
CA HIS A 217 -9.13 2.18 -3.12
C HIS A 217 -9.04 1.25 -1.90
N ALA A 218 -10.11 1.21 -1.10
CA ALA A 218 -10.25 0.27 0.00
C ALA A 218 -11.72 -0.17 0.14
N SER A 219 -11.96 -1.48 0.28
CA SER A 219 -13.30 -2.03 0.41
C SER A 219 -13.35 -3.01 1.58
N GLY A 220 -14.21 -2.73 2.56
CA GLY A 220 -14.43 -3.56 3.74
C GLY A 220 -15.33 -4.78 3.48
N PRO A 221 -15.48 -5.65 4.49
CA PRO A 221 -16.34 -6.82 4.40
C PRO A 221 -17.84 -6.48 4.48
N GLY A 222 -18.19 -5.20 4.70
CA GLY A 222 -19.58 -4.75 4.91
C GLY A 222 -20.04 -4.90 6.35
N GLY A 223 -21.35 -4.81 6.55
CA GLY A 223 -21.98 -4.85 7.87
C GLY A 223 -22.02 -3.50 8.59
N GLU A 224 -22.64 -3.49 9.77
CA GLU A 224 -22.84 -2.27 10.58
C GLU A 224 -21.59 -1.85 11.37
N SER A 225 -20.69 -2.79 11.67
CA SER A 225 -19.42 -2.57 12.39
C SER A 225 -18.46 -3.72 12.07
N ASN A 226 -17.26 -3.40 11.60
CA ASN A 226 -16.24 -4.40 11.25
C ASN A 226 -14.82 -4.04 11.67
N GLY A 227 -14.62 -2.91 12.34
CA GLY A 227 -13.32 -2.41 12.79
C GLY A 227 -12.34 -2.08 11.66
N CYS A 228 -12.75 -2.16 10.39
CA CYS A 228 -11.86 -1.94 9.27
C CYS A 228 -11.63 -0.46 9.02
N VAL A 229 -10.42 -0.10 8.58
CA VAL A 229 -10.05 1.28 8.27
C VAL A 229 -9.41 1.37 6.88
N GLY A 230 -9.84 2.32 6.06
CA GLY A 230 -9.23 2.56 4.75
C GLY A 230 -7.81 3.09 4.90
N PHE A 231 -7.68 4.36 5.27
CA PHE A 231 -6.40 4.97 5.65
C PHE A 231 -6.33 5.06 7.17
N ASP A 232 -5.44 4.28 7.78
CA ASP A 232 -5.30 4.19 9.23
C ASP A 232 -3.98 4.84 9.65
N TRP A 233 -4.04 6.16 9.78
CA TRP A 233 -2.89 7.00 10.13
C TRP A 233 -2.97 7.41 11.58
N ALA A 234 -2.92 6.40 12.45
CA ALA A 234 -3.10 6.56 13.87
C ALA A 234 -2.03 5.84 14.69
N ALA A 235 -1.81 6.38 15.89
CA ALA A 235 -1.10 5.75 16.97
C ALA A 235 -1.96 4.62 17.54
N HIS A 236 -1.64 3.39 17.16
CA HIS A 236 -2.08 2.20 17.88
C HIS A 236 -1.03 1.74 18.90
N ASP A 237 0.08 2.46 18.98
CA ASP A 237 1.14 2.32 19.96
C ASP A 237 1.19 3.55 20.90
N ASP A 238 2.08 3.50 21.88
CA ASP A 238 2.36 4.61 22.79
C ASP A 238 3.19 5.73 22.11
N GLY A 239 2.98 5.97 20.82
CA GLY A 239 3.67 7.00 20.05
C GLY A 239 3.13 8.42 20.28
N ASP A 240 3.93 9.43 19.94
CA ASP A 240 3.50 10.84 19.89
C ASP A 240 3.61 11.47 18.49
N LEU A 241 4.22 10.78 17.51
CA LEU A 241 4.33 11.21 16.12
C LEU A 241 3.34 10.46 15.27
N ALA A 242 2.78 11.02 14.20
CA ALA A 242 1.85 10.31 13.32
C ALA A 242 2.17 10.62 11.84
N PRO A 243 1.57 9.89 10.87
CA PRO A 243 1.75 10.18 9.45
C PRO A 243 1.44 11.63 9.07
N ASN A 244 2.43 12.37 8.58
CA ASN A 244 2.31 13.80 8.27
C ASN A 244 2.65 14.11 6.82
N ALA A 245 2.10 15.21 6.30
CA ALA A 245 2.41 15.74 4.98
C ALA A 245 2.17 14.76 3.81
N ASN A 246 1.26 13.79 3.97
CA ASN A 246 0.86 12.87 2.91
C ASN A 246 -0.26 13.49 2.06
N GLN A 247 -0.35 13.05 0.81
CA GLN A 247 -1.35 13.54 -0.14
C GLN A 247 -2.14 12.37 -0.73
N VAL A 248 -3.46 12.47 -0.72
CA VAL A 248 -4.37 11.49 -1.32
C VAL A 248 -5.21 12.15 -2.40
N PHE A 249 -5.10 11.67 -3.62
CA PHE A 249 -5.82 12.15 -4.80
C PHE A 249 -6.73 11.04 -5.34
N GLY A 250 -8.03 11.22 -5.21
CA GLY A 250 -9.04 10.27 -5.64
C GLY A 250 -9.10 9.03 -4.75
N GLY A 251 -9.63 7.95 -5.33
CA GLY A 251 -9.87 6.69 -4.62
C GLY A 251 -11.30 6.57 -4.10
N HIS A 252 -11.76 5.32 -4.01
CA HIS A 252 -13.07 4.95 -3.48
C HIS A 252 -12.87 4.09 -2.24
N ILE A 253 -13.50 4.50 -1.15
CA ILE A 253 -13.46 3.78 0.13
C ILE A 253 -14.89 3.40 0.50
N ASN A 254 -15.13 2.10 0.68
CA ASN A 254 -16.46 1.62 1.00
C ASN A 254 -16.48 0.55 2.08
N SER A 255 -17.65 0.42 2.73
CA SER A 255 -17.97 -0.73 3.59
C SER A 255 -17.00 -0.98 4.75
N VAL A 256 -16.25 0.05 5.16
CA VAL A 256 -15.33 0.07 6.31
C VAL A 256 -15.95 0.88 7.45
N ASP A 257 -15.49 0.65 8.67
CA ASP A 257 -15.91 1.49 9.81
C ASP A 257 -15.42 2.93 9.65
N ILE A 258 -14.15 3.12 9.31
CA ILE A 258 -13.57 4.45 9.15
C ILE A 258 -12.89 4.55 7.81
N ALA A 259 -13.30 5.50 6.96
CA ALA A 259 -12.66 5.68 5.66
C ALA A 259 -11.23 6.20 5.83
N VAL A 260 -11.07 7.25 6.64
CA VAL A 260 -9.77 7.87 6.97
C VAL A 260 -9.72 8.19 8.46
N ARG A 261 -8.78 7.57 9.17
CA ARG A 261 -8.36 8.00 10.51
C ARG A 261 -7.04 8.73 10.38
N CYS A 262 -6.96 9.96 10.84
CA CYS A 262 -5.78 10.80 10.71
C CYS A 262 -5.44 11.49 12.03
N GLN A 263 -4.31 11.08 12.62
CA GLN A 263 -3.73 11.70 13.82
C GLN A 263 -2.52 12.59 13.53
N GLY A 264 -2.14 12.69 12.26
CA GLY A 264 -1.06 13.55 11.80
C GLY A 264 -1.54 14.88 11.23
N THR A 265 -0.57 15.70 10.84
CA THR A 265 -0.75 17.09 10.39
C THR A 265 -0.20 17.31 8.98
N GLY A 266 -0.71 18.32 8.30
CA GLY A 266 -0.32 18.73 6.96
C GLY A 266 -0.75 17.77 5.86
N ASN A 267 -1.67 16.84 6.14
CA ASN A 267 -2.15 15.91 5.13
C ASN A 267 -3.23 16.57 4.26
N ILE A 268 -3.23 16.22 2.98
CA ILE A 268 -4.16 16.74 1.97
C ILE A 268 -4.93 15.57 1.38
N PHE A 269 -6.26 15.67 1.39
CA PHE A 269 -7.18 14.71 0.79
C PHE A 269 -7.99 15.40 -0.30
N HIS A 270 -7.97 14.88 -1.52
CA HIS A 270 -8.60 15.52 -2.66
C HIS A 270 -9.40 14.51 -3.49
N GLY A 271 -10.70 14.74 -3.66
CA GLY A 271 -11.55 13.99 -4.59
C GLY A 271 -11.85 12.55 -4.17
N GLN A 272 -11.73 12.22 -2.88
CA GLN A 272 -12.09 10.88 -2.40
C GLN A 272 -13.60 10.65 -2.50
N VAL A 273 -13.98 9.40 -2.72
CA VAL A 273 -15.38 8.94 -2.78
C VAL A 273 -15.61 7.96 -1.62
N PHE A 274 -16.55 8.25 -0.74
CA PHE A 274 -16.90 7.36 0.39
C PHE A 274 -18.30 6.78 0.24
N GLU A 275 -18.45 5.49 0.54
CA GLU A 275 -19.75 4.80 0.44
C GLU A 275 -19.97 3.81 1.59
N MET A 276 -21.12 3.89 2.27
CA MET A 276 -21.50 2.96 3.35
C MET A 276 -20.41 2.82 4.44
N VAL A 277 -19.95 3.95 4.98
CA VAL A 277 -18.96 3.99 6.07
C VAL A 277 -19.58 4.49 7.36
N ASN A 278 -19.07 4.04 8.52
CA ASN A 278 -19.54 4.59 9.80
C ASN A 278 -19.01 6.02 10.02
N VAL A 279 -17.72 6.22 9.74
CA VAL A 279 -17.05 7.52 9.80
C VAL A 279 -16.30 7.76 8.50
N GLY A 280 -16.50 8.93 7.88
CA GLY A 280 -15.72 9.39 6.73
C GLY A 280 -14.30 9.74 7.16
N TYR A 281 -14.10 10.98 7.62
CA TYR A 281 -12.84 11.43 8.20
C TYR A 281 -12.94 11.49 9.73
N GLU A 282 -12.02 10.82 10.42
CA GLU A 282 -11.78 10.93 11.86
C GLU A 282 -10.45 11.64 12.10
N PHE A 283 -10.50 12.84 12.67
CA PHE A 283 -9.34 13.61 13.07
C PHE A 283 -9.17 13.56 14.58
N ASP A 284 -8.01 13.10 15.04
CA ASP A 284 -7.68 12.95 16.45
C ASP A 284 -6.21 13.28 16.70
N LEU A 285 -5.73 13.16 17.94
CA LEU A 285 -4.30 13.20 18.26
C LEU A 285 -3.80 11.81 18.65
N PRO A 286 -2.48 11.55 18.58
CA PRO A 286 -1.89 10.47 19.35
C PRO A 286 -2.21 10.66 20.84
N ALA A 287 -2.53 9.59 21.56
CA ALA A 287 -2.98 9.68 22.96
C ALA A 287 -2.01 10.45 23.86
N LYS A 288 -0.69 10.28 23.65
CA LYS A 288 0.35 11.03 24.38
C LYS A 288 0.31 12.54 24.16
N ARG A 289 -0.28 13.00 23.05
CA ARG A 289 -0.41 14.42 22.72
C ARG A 289 -1.65 15.09 23.34
N TYR A 290 -2.53 14.35 24.01
CA TYR A 290 -3.73 14.92 24.64
C TYR A 290 -3.39 15.89 25.79
N THR A 291 -2.25 15.67 26.44
CA THR A 291 -1.77 16.50 27.56
C THR A 291 -0.43 17.17 27.26
N ALA A 292 0.10 16.99 26.04
CA ALA A 292 1.35 17.61 25.64
C ALA A 292 1.20 19.13 25.48
N VAL A 293 2.32 19.85 25.58
CA VAL A 293 2.37 21.31 25.34
C VAL A 293 2.06 21.63 23.87
N HIS A 294 2.61 20.84 22.94
CA HIS A 294 2.38 21.00 21.49
C HIS A 294 1.25 20.08 21.02
N GLN A 295 0.02 20.57 21.18
CA GLN A 295 -1.18 19.89 20.69
C GLN A 295 -1.53 20.33 19.27
N GLY A 296 -2.44 19.59 18.65
CA GLY A 296 -3.10 19.99 17.43
C GLY A 296 -2.49 19.43 16.16
N ILE A 297 -3.37 19.35 15.16
CA ILE A 297 -3.08 18.94 13.79
C ILE A 297 -3.92 19.82 12.86
N SER A 298 -3.46 20.01 11.63
CA SER A 298 -4.20 20.74 10.60
C SER A 298 -4.18 19.93 9.31
N ASN A 299 -5.35 19.64 8.73
CA ASN A 299 -5.44 18.86 7.48
C ASN A 299 -6.49 19.44 6.54
N ASP A 300 -6.34 19.18 5.25
CA ASP A 300 -7.21 19.71 4.23
C ASP A 300 -7.97 18.61 3.48
N VAL A 301 -9.26 18.82 3.24
CA VAL A 301 -10.14 17.94 2.47
C VAL A 301 -10.82 18.73 1.37
N PHE A 302 -10.66 18.34 0.12
CA PHE A 302 -11.26 19.02 -1.03
C PHE A 302 -11.99 18.05 -1.93
N GLY A 303 -13.16 18.46 -2.45
CA GLY A 303 -13.90 17.71 -3.46
C GLY A 303 -14.47 16.36 -3.00
N LEU A 304 -14.68 16.15 -1.70
CA LEU A 304 -15.25 14.90 -1.17
C LEU A 304 -16.64 14.61 -1.77
N TYR A 305 -16.81 13.42 -2.35
CA TYR A 305 -18.14 12.82 -2.54
C TYR A 305 -18.38 11.79 -1.44
N SER A 306 -19.55 11.78 -0.81
CA SER A 306 -19.89 10.76 0.17
C SER A 306 -21.36 10.36 0.13
N GLU A 307 -21.62 9.06 0.22
CA GLU A 307 -22.95 8.49 0.26
C GLU A 307 -23.05 7.47 1.42
N TYR A 308 -24.10 7.57 2.23
CA TYR A 308 -24.33 6.70 3.40
C TYR A 308 -23.18 6.67 4.44
N ALA A 309 -22.38 7.74 4.56
CA ALA A 309 -21.48 7.90 5.69
C ALA A 309 -22.27 8.32 6.94
N LYS A 310 -22.30 7.52 8.02
CA LYS A 310 -23.09 7.89 9.22
C LYS A 310 -22.62 9.23 9.81
N ILE A 311 -21.31 9.40 9.98
CA ILE A 311 -20.66 10.66 10.35
C ILE A 311 -19.65 11.01 9.25
N VAL A 312 -19.79 12.16 8.60
CA VAL A 312 -18.90 12.50 7.48
C VAL A 312 -17.56 13.03 7.98
N PHE A 313 -17.59 13.94 8.96
CA PHE A 313 -16.41 14.46 9.65
C PHE A 313 -16.56 14.28 11.16
N HIS A 314 -15.56 13.69 11.80
CA HIS A 314 -15.49 13.48 13.24
C HIS A 314 -14.20 14.09 13.79
N GLN A 315 -14.34 15.17 14.56
CA GLN A 315 -13.23 15.77 15.31
C GLN A 315 -13.27 15.25 16.74
N LYS A 316 -12.32 14.36 17.06
CA LYS A 316 -12.24 13.66 18.35
C LYS A 316 -11.59 14.51 19.45
N HIS A 317 -10.67 15.39 19.08
CA HIS A 317 -9.97 16.29 19.98
C HIS A 317 -10.16 17.76 19.56
N PRO A 318 -10.40 18.71 20.48
CA PRO A 318 -10.75 20.10 20.15
C PRO A 318 -9.64 20.90 19.44
N THR A 319 -8.39 20.42 19.46
CA THR A 319 -7.25 21.04 18.78
C THR A 319 -6.96 20.45 17.39
N CYS A 320 -7.78 19.51 16.92
CA CYS A 320 -7.70 19.01 15.55
C CYS A 320 -8.44 19.96 14.61
N TYR A 321 -7.70 20.62 13.73
CA TYR A 321 -8.21 21.60 12.78
C TYR A 321 -8.30 20.97 11.40
N PHE A 322 -9.31 21.38 10.64
CA PHE A 322 -9.41 21.02 9.23
C PHE A 322 -10.14 22.06 8.41
N VAL A 323 -9.75 22.15 7.14
CA VAL A 323 -10.52 22.84 6.10
C VAL A 323 -11.09 21.78 5.18
N ALA A 324 -12.40 21.83 4.94
CA ALA A 324 -13.11 20.83 4.17
C ALA A 324 -14.05 21.48 3.14
N GLN A 325 -13.96 21.03 1.89
CA GLN A 325 -14.92 21.30 0.83
C GLN A 325 -15.48 19.97 0.29
N THR A 326 -16.79 19.84 0.22
CA THR A 326 -17.46 18.67 -0.35
C THR A 326 -18.08 18.98 -1.72
N SER A 327 -18.13 17.97 -2.59
CA SER A 327 -18.78 18.01 -3.89
C SER A 327 -20.24 17.57 -3.80
N MET A 328 -20.53 16.52 -3.01
CA MET A 328 -21.89 16.04 -2.75
C MET A 328 -21.84 15.09 -1.56
N VAL A 329 -22.78 15.25 -0.62
CA VAL A 329 -22.89 14.34 0.51
C VAL A 329 -24.35 13.96 0.76
N THR A 330 -24.65 12.65 0.74
CA THR A 330 -26.01 12.08 0.85
C THR A 330 -26.07 10.92 1.83
N GLY A 331 -27.26 10.58 2.32
CA GLY A 331 -27.47 9.39 3.17
C GLY A 331 -26.79 9.43 4.55
N HIS A 332 -26.23 10.58 4.96
CA HIS A 332 -25.51 10.72 6.22
C HIS A 332 -26.44 10.99 7.41
N LYS A 333 -26.01 10.64 8.63
CA LYS A 333 -26.73 11.01 9.87
C LYS A 333 -26.26 12.34 10.43
N LYS A 334 -24.94 12.60 10.37
CA LYS A 334 -24.32 13.85 10.80
C LYS A 334 -23.25 14.29 9.81
N MET A 335 -23.29 15.56 9.43
CA MET A 335 -22.26 16.16 8.59
C MET A 335 -20.96 16.37 9.38
N LEU A 336 -21.07 16.87 10.62
CA LEU A 336 -19.94 17.12 11.51
C LEU A 336 -20.29 16.76 12.96
N GLU A 337 -19.47 15.92 13.57
CA GLU A 337 -19.42 15.72 15.02
C GLU A 337 -18.08 16.26 15.54
N ALA A 338 -18.12 17.30 16.38
CA ALA A 338 -16.91 18.02 16.81
C ALA A 338 -16.94 18.39 18.29
N LYS A 339 -15.75 18.39 18.91
CA LYS A 339 -15.54 18.88 20.28
C LYS A 339 -15.39 20.40 20.34
N SER A 340 -14.78 21.01 19.32
CA SER A 340 -14.74 22.46 19.10
C SER A 340 -14.93 22.75 17.60
N LYS A 341 -15.60 23.86 17.29
CA LYS A 341 -15.80 24.32 15.90
C LYS A 341 -14.96 25.54 15.55
N ASP A 342 -14.21 26.09 16.51
CA ASP A 342 -13.65 27.45 16.43
C ASP A 342 -12.60 27.61 15.31
N ASN A 343 -12.05 26.50 14.82
CA ASN A 343 -10.95 26.48 13.85
C ASN A 343 -11.19 25.45 12.73
N CYS A 344 -12.44 25.06 12.48
CA CYS A 344 -12.81 24.16 11.40
C CYS A 344 -13.63 24.91 10.36
N VAL A 345 -13.21 24.84 9.09
CA VAL A 345 -13.97 25.43 7.96
C VAL A 345 -14.58 24.29 7.16
N LEU A 346 -15.91 24.28 7.01
CA LEU A 346 -16.62 23.25 6.26
C LEU A 346 -17.56 23.88 5.23
N LEU A 347 -17.22 23.71 3.95
CA LEU A 347 -18.01 24.11 2.79
C LEU A 347 -18.66 22.87 2.19
N SER A 348 -19.94 22.65 2.50
CA SER A 348 -20.68 21.51 1.94
C SER A 348 -21.74 21.97 0.95
N SER A 349 -21.72 21.44 -0.27
CA SER A 349 -22.74 21.73 -1.28
C SER A 349 -23.85 20.69 -1.22
N HIS A 350 -25.11 21.14 -1.13
CA HIS A 350 -26.26 20.27 -1.02
C HIS A 350 -27.49 20.86 -1.72
N SER A 351 -28.40 20.02 -2.19
CA SER A 351 -29.65 20.41 -2.84
C SER A 351 -30.73 20.99 -1.90
N GLY A 352 -30.44 21.09 -0.58
CA GLY A 352 -31.31 21.74 0.40
C GLY A 352 -32.64 21.05 0.70
N GLN A 353 -32.92 19.88 0.10
CA GLN A 353 -34.21 19.19 0.19
C GLN A 353 -34.50 18.59 1.57
N LEU A 354 -33.47 18.32 2.40
CA LEU A 354 -33.63 17.86 3.78
C LEU A 354 -33.00 18.86 4.76
N PRO A 355 -33.63 19.17 5.92
CA PRO A 355 -33.06 20.09 6.91
C PRO A 355 -31.66 19.72 7.41
N MET A 356 -31.37 18.43 7.53
CA MET A 356 -30.04 17.90 7.88
C MET A 356 -28.99 18.10 6.78
N ASN A 357 -29.42 18.34 5.54
CA ASN A 357 -28.57 18.58 4.38
C ASN A 357 -28.34 20.08 4.11
N ARG A 358 -28.71 20.99 5.03
CA ARG A 358 -28.47 22.42 4.81
C ARG A 358 -27.00 22.73 5.09
N SER A 359 -26.32 23.36 4.13
CA SER A 359 -24.96 23.87 4.28
C SER A 359 -24.86 24.77 5.51
N PHE A 360 -23.96 24.42 6.43
CA PHE A 360 -23.70 25.24 7.60
C PHE A 360 -22.71 26.35 7.25
N PHE A 361 -23.20 27.46 6.71
CA PHE A 361 -22.46 28.72 6.85
C PHE A 361 -22.80 29.33 8.21
N GLN A 362 -22.18 28.84 9.29
CA GLN A 362 -22.05 29.72 10.46
C GLN A 362 -20.92 30.69 10.15
N LYS A 363 -21.30 31.88 9.69
CA LYS A 363 -20.40 33.04 9.69
C LYS A 363 -19.99 33.31 11.14
N ALA A 364 -18.78 32.91 11.48
CA ALA A 364 -17.98 33.53 12.52
C ALA A 364 -16.51 33.34 12.12
N VAL A 365 -16.10 34.05 11.06
CA VAL A 365 -14.68 34.32 10.87
C VAL A 365 -14.39 35.53 11.77
N GLU A 366 -14.16 35.29 13.05
CA GLU A 366 -13.52 36.28 13.92
C GLU A 366 -12.01 36.01 13.85
N PHE A 367 -11.31 36.80 13.04
CA PHE A 367 -9.87 36.90 13.15
C PHE A 367 -9.56 37.62 14.45
N ASN A 368 -9.12 36.90 15.48
CA ASN A 368 -8.31 37.51 16.52
C ASN A 368 -6.92 37.73 15.90
N PRO A 369 -6.48 38.99 15.70
CA PRO A 369 -5.14 39.23 15.19
C PRO A 369 -4.12 38.59 16.13
N LEU A 370 -3.15 37.87 15.57
CA LEU A 370 -1.98 37.43 16.33
C LEU A 370 -1.28 38.68 16.84
N THR A 371 -1.30 38.91 18.14
CA THR A 371 -0.46 39.91 18.79
C THR A 371 0.92 39.28 18.97
N PHE A 372 1.89 39.74 18.20
CA PHE A 372 3.30 39.47 18.45
C PHE A 372 3.77 40.48 19.51
N GLU A 373 4.42 39.99 20.57
CA GLU A 373 5.12 40.84 21.56
C GLU A 373 6.33 41.54 20.95
#